data_AF-A0A355VWA9-F1
#
_entry.id   AF-A0A355VWA9-F1
#
_cell.length_a   1.000
_cell.length_b   1.000
_cell.length_c   1.000
_cell.angle_alpha   90.00
_cell.angle_beta   90.00
_cell.angle_gamma   90.00
#
_symmetry.space_group_name_H-M   'P 1'
#
loop_
_entity.id
_entity.type
_entity.pdbx_description
1 polymer ?
#
loop_
_entity_poly.entity_id
_entity_poly.type
_entity_poly.pdbx_seq_one_letter_code
_entity_poly.pdbx_strand_id
1 'polypeptide(L)' 'CSIHKSLKVKQLIKSVGCRLIYLPPYSPDLNPIENYWAVMKSNIKKIRNNFEDIVEAIDATLINEKRSLQN' A
#
# COMPACT_ATOMS: atom_id res chain seq x y z
N CYS A 1 -15.65 3.80 -1.81
CA CYS A 1 -15.33 3.80 -3.26
C CYS A 1 -16.19 2.75 -3.99
N SER A 2 -16.92 3.11 -5.05
CA SER A 2 -17.83 2.20 -5.78
C SER A 2 -17.11 1.16 -6.63
N ILE A 3 -15.92 1.49 -7.15
CA ILE A 3 -15.14 0.58 -8.01
C ILE A 3 -14.71 -0.72 -7.32
N HIS A 4 -14.53 -0.73 -5.99
CA HIS A 4 -14.19 -1.94 -5.22
C HIS A 4 -15.38 -2.88 -4.97
N LYS A 5 -16.61 -2.46 -5.31
CA LYS A 5 -17.84 -3.22 -5.04
C LYS A 5 -18.45 -3.86 -6.28
N SER A 6 -17.80 -3.74 -7.44
CA SER A 6 -18.32 -4.31 -8.69
C SER A 6 -18.40 -5.84 -8.63
N LEU A 7 -19.39 -6.42 -9.32
CA LEU A 7 -19.57 -7.88 -9.40
C LEU A 7 -18.32 -8.55 -9.98
N LYS A 8 -17.72 -7.93 -11.00
CA LYS A 8 -16.49 -8.40 -11.65
C LYS A 8 -15.33 -8.53 -10.65
N VAL A 9 -15.08 -7.51 -9.83
CA VAL A 9 -14.01 -7.57 -8.80
C VAL A 9 -14.28 -8.69 -7.79
N LYS A 10 -15.53 -8.83 -7.34
CA LYS A 10 -15.92 -9.89 -6.40
C LYS A 10 -15.72 -11.29 -6.97
N GLN A 11 -16.03 -11.51 -8.25
CA GLN A 11 -15.83 -12.79 -8.93
C GLN A 11 -14.36 -13.12 -9.11
N LEU A 12 -13.53 -12.16 -9.56
CA LEU A 12 -12.10 -12.35 -9.74
C LEU A 12 -11.40 -12.74 -8.44
N ILE A 13 -11.70 -12.03 -7.33
CA ILE A 13 -11.09 -12.32 -6.03
C ILE A 13 -11.51 -13.70 -5.51
N LYS A 14 -12.78 -14.08 -5.67
CA LYS A 14 -13.25 -15.42 -5.29
C LYS A 14 -12.62 -16.53 -6.13
N SER A 15 -12.35 -16.28 -7.42
CA SER A 15 -11.78 -17.28 -8.32
C SER A 15 -10.37 -17.74 -7.92
N VAL A 16 -9.63 -16.88 -7.20
CA VAL A 16 -8.30 -17.20 -6.66
C VAL A 16 -8.36 -17.66 -5.18
N GLY A 17 -9.55 -17.98 -4.66
CA GLY A 17 -9.73 -18.45 -3.29
C GLY A 17 -9.64 -17.36 -2.21
N CYS A 18 -9.56 -16.08 -2.60
CA CYS A 18 -9.50 -14.97 -1.65
C CYS A 18 -10.90 -14.50 -1.22
N ARG A 19 -10.94 -13.83 -0.06
CA ARG A 19 -12.17 -13.24 0.50
C ARG A 19 -12.05 -11.72 0.56
N LEU A 20 -13.12 -11.05 0.14
CA LEU A 20 -13.26 -9.60 0.30
C LEU A 20 -13.68 -9.26 1.73
N ILE A 21 -12.92 -8.37 2.35
CA ILE A 21 -13.24 -7.73 3.63
C ILE A 21 -13.51 -6.25 3.32
N TYR A 22 -14.71 -5.79 3.65
CA TYR A 22 -15.09 -4.39 3.45
C TYR A 22 -14.96 -3.63 4.76
N LEU A 23 -14.40 -2.42 4.69
CA LEU A 23 -14.38 -1.50 5.81
C LEU A 23 -15.63 -0.59 5.80
N PRO A 24 -16.12 -0.16 6.97
CA PRO A 24 -17.11 0.90 7.05
C PRO A 24 -16.63 2.19 6.37
N PRO A 25 -17.54 3.03 5.85
CA PRO A 25 -17.18 4.34 5.30
C PRO A 25 -16.44 5.20 6.34
N TYR A 26 -15.43 5.95 5.91
CA TYR A 26 -14.64 6.87 6.74
C TYR A 26 -13.93 6.22 7.94
N SER A 27 -13.61 4.93 7.85
CA SER A 27 -12.83 4.20 8.89
C SER A 27 -11.40 3.87 8.44
N PRO A 28 -10.53 4.88 8.20
CA PRO A 28 -9.14 4.62 7.83
C PRO A 28 -8.34 3.96 8.98
N ASP A 29 -8.76 4.19 10.22
CA ASP A 29 -8.21 3.55 11.43
C ASP A 29 -8.31 2.01 11.40
N LEU A 30 -9.30 1.47 10.69
CA LEU A 30 -9.49 0.03 10.52
C LEU A 30 -8.68 -0.56 9.34
N ASN A 31 -7.91 0.27 8.63
CA ASN A 31 -7.08 -0.15 7.49
C ASN A 31 -5.60 -0.22 7.90
N PRO A 32 -5.01 -1.43 8.11
CA PRO A 32 -3.65 -1.56 8.65
C PRO A 32 -2.55 -0.86 7.84
N ILE A 33 -2.75 -0.70 6.52
CA ILE A 33 -1.77 -0.06 5.64
C ILE A 33 -1.64 1.46 5.89
N GLU A 34 -2.61 2.12 6.55
CA GLU A 34 -2.54 3.56 6.80
C GLU A 34 -1.36 3.94 7.70
N ASN A 35 -1.07 3.13 8.72
CA ASN A 35 0.11 3.30 9.57
C ASN A 35 1.40 3.16 8.77
N TYR A 36 1.43 2.20 7.83
CA TYR A 36 2.56 1.97 6.96
C TYR A 36 2.81 3.15 6.01
N TRP A 37 1.76 3.78 5.46
CA TRP A 37 1.91 4.96 4.61
C TRP A 37 2.61 6.13 5.32
N ALA A 38 2.38 6.32 6.61
CA ALA A 38 3.07 7.37 7.38
C ALA A 38 4.59 7.14 7.43
N VAL A 39 5.00 5.90 7.71
CA VAL A 39 6.41 5.49 7.75
C VAL A 39 7.05 5.60 6.37
N MET A 40 6.42 5.05 5.34
CA MET A 40 6.93 5.08 3.97
C MET A 40 7.14 6.53 3.49
N LYS A 41 6.13 7.41 3.67
CA LYS A 41 6.25 8.82 3.29
C LYS A 41 7.39 9.53 4.02
N SER A 42 7.60 9.22 5.30
CA SER A 42 8.72 9.77 6.08
C SER A 42 10.07 9.35 5.48
N ASN A 43 10.22 8.08 5.09
CA ASN A 43 11.45 7.57 4.50
C ASN A 43 11.69 8.13 3.10
N ILE A 44 10.66 8.20 2.25
CA ILE A 44 10.76 8.82 0.91
C ILE A 44 11.23 10.27 1.03
N LYS A 45 10.68 11.06 1.97
CA LYS A 45 11.08 12.46 2.17
C LYS A 45 12.58 12.61 2.49
N LYS A 46 13.20 11.65 3.19
CA LYS A 46 14.63 11.70 3.53
C LYS A 46 15.53 11.52 2.30
N ILE A 47 15.07 10.77 1.29
CA ILE A 47 15.87 10.44 0.12
C ILE A 47 15.39 11.12 -1.18
N ARG A 48 14.25 11.84 -1.14
CA ARG A 48 13.59 12.42 -2.31
C ARG A 48 14.53 13.24 -3.20
N ASN A 49 15.42 14.03 -2.60
CA ASN A 49 16.31 14.93 -3.33
C ASN A 49 17.44 14.20 -4.08
N ASN A 50 17.61 12.89 -3.86
CA ASN A 50 18.62 12.07 -4.52
C ASN A 50 18.13 11.47 -5.86
N PHE A 51 16.86 11.68 -6.19
CA PHE A 51 16.22 11.10 -7.38
C PHE A 51 15.55 12.22 -8.16
N GLU A 52 15.51 12.12 -9.48
CA GLU A 52 14.70 13.01 -10.31
C GLU A 52 13.24 12.56 -10.27
N ASP A 53 13.01 11.28 -10.51
CA ASP A 53 11.69 10.64 -10.46
C ASP A 53 11.31 10.19 -9.03
N ILE A 54 10.07 10.46 -8.66
CA ILE A 54 9.48 10.00 -7.40
C ILE A 54 9.33 8.47 -7.38
N VAL A 55 9.10 7.82 -8.52
CA VAL A 55 8.95 6.37 -8.60
C VAL A 55 10.23 5.67 -8.16
N GLU A 56 11.39 6.16 -8.62
CA GLU A 56 12.70 5.64 -8.21
C GLU A 56 12.96 5.80 -6.70
N ALA A 57 12.55 6.94 -6.13
CA ALA A 57 12.64 7.15 -4.68
C ALA A 57 11.72 6.20 -3.88
N ILE A 58 10.53 5.88 -4.41
CA ILE A 58 9.63 4.88 -3.80
C ILE A 58 10.26 3.50 -3.86
N ASP A 59 10.76 3.06 -5.01
CA ASP A 59 11.38 1.74 -5.19
C ASP A 59 12.60 1.57 -4.28
N ALA A 60 13.47 2.58 -4.21
CA ALA A 60 14.62 2.57 -3.31
C ALA A 60 14.19 2.46 -1.83
N THR A 61 13.11 3.13 -1.44
CA THR A 61 12.55 3.02 -0.07
C THR A 61 12.05 1.62 0.23
N LEU A 62 11.27 1.03 -0.69
CA LEU A 62 10.70 -0.33 -0.54
C LEU A 62 11.80 -1.41 -0.47
N ILE A 63 12.84 -1.29 -1.29
CA ILE A 63 13.98 -2.23 -1.28
C ILE A 63 14.73 -2.17 0.05
N ASN A 64 15.01 -0.96 0.56
CA ASN A 64 15.72 -0.78 1.82
C ASN A 64 14.93 -1.32 3.02
N GLU A 65 13.61 -1.14 3.02
CA GLU A 65 12.75 -1.68 4.07
C GLU A 65 12.71 -3.21 4.05
N LYS A 66 12.60 -3.82 2.86
CA LYS A 66 12.67 -5.28 2.72
C LYS A 66 13.98 -5.85 3.28
N ARG A 67 15.11 -5.19 3.01
CA ARG A 67 16.41 -5.59 3.56
C ARG A 67 16.45 -5.48 5.09
N SER A 68 15.85 -4.43 5.66
CA SER A 68 15.78 -4.25 7.12
C SER A 68 14.96 -5.31 7.84
N LEU A 69 13.98 -5.93 7.17
CA LEU A 69 13.16 -7.01 7.74
C LEU A 69 13.81 -8.41 7.63
N GLN A 70 14.87 -8.54 6.83
CA GLN A 70 15.59 -9.78 6.59
C GLN A 70 16.88 -9.91 7.42
N ASN A 71 17.28 -8.84 8.11
CA ASN A 71 18.40 -8.79 9.05
C ASN A 71 17.86 -8.84 10.49
#